data_AF-A0A8T4UN90-F1
#
_entry.id   AF-A0A8T4UN90-F1
#
_cell.length_a   1.000
_cell.length_b   1.000
_cell.length_c   1.000
_cell.angle_alpha   90.00
_cell.angle_beta   90.00
_cell.angle_gamma   90.00
#
_symmetry.space_group_name_H-M   'P 1'
#
loop_
_entity.id
_entity.type
_entity.pdbx_description
1 polymer ?
#
loop_
_entity_poly.entity_id
_entity_poly.type
_entity_poly.pdbx_seq_one_letter_code
_entity_poly.pdbx_strand_id
1 'polypeptide(L)'
;MNLEIPAWILSSRKNQIEWLRAFFDCEAYVDKRAIVLKTVNLHGLSQIKVLLNNLEISSRLYQYQPKNKNHKLNHILIIGRKEDRERYKKVIGFNHTTKLKKLDNF
;
A
#
# COMPACT_ATOMS: atom_id res chain seq x y z
N MET A 1 8.28 -14.66 6.11
CA MET A 1 7.62 -13.70 7.01
C MET A 1 6.15 -13.67 6.64
N ASN A 2 5.29 -14.15 7.54
CA ASN A 2 3.85 -14.06 7.38
C ASN A 2 3.41 -12.74 8.02
N LEU A 3 3.46 -11.66 7.24
CA LEU A 3 2.76 -10.41 7.58
C LEU A 3 1.27 -10.73 7.70
N GLU A 4 0.76 -10.50 8.90
CA GLU A 4 -0.64 -10.57 9.27
C GLU A 4 -0.97 -9.29 10.02
N ILE A 5 -2.07 -8.62 9.64
CA ILE A 5 -2.49 -7.40 10.32
C ILE A 5 -3.15 -7.78 11.66
N PRO A 6 -2.62 -7.34 12.81
CA PRO A 6 -3.22 -7.65 14.10
C PRO A 6 -4.68 -7.20 14.19
N ALA A 7 -5.55 -8.04 14.77
CA ALA A 7 -6.99 -7.77 14.87
C ALA A 7 -7.34 -6.43 15.55
N TRP A 8 -6.53 -5.99 16.52
CA TRP A 8 -6.76 -4.71 17.20
C TRP A 8 -6.59 -3.49 16.27
N ILE A 9 -5.85 -3.61 15.16
CA ILE A 9 -5.79 -2.57 14.13
C ILE A 9 -7.10 -2.48 13.36
N LEU A 10 -7.77 -3.61 13.16
CA LEU A 10 -9.04 -3.67 12.45
C LEU A 10 -10.20 -3.06 13.28
N SER A 11 -10.01 -2.90 14.60
CA SER A 11 -11.06 -2.46 15.54
C SER A 11 -11.54 -1.02 15.34
N SER A 12 -10.76 -0.14 14.69
CA SER A 12 -11.19 1.23 14.42
C SER A 12 -10.61 1.79 13.13
N ARG A 13 -11.36 2.68 12.49
CA ARG A 13 -10.92 3.42 11.29
C ARG A 13 -9.62 4.19 11.55
N LYS A 14 -9.46 4.76 12.74
CA LYS A 14 -8.24 5.49 13.14
C LYS A 14 -7.02 4.56 13.15
N ASN A 15 -7.13 3.39 13.77
CA ASN A 15 -6.02 2.43 13.82
C ASN A 15 -5.65 1.92 12.43
N GLN A 16 -6.63 1.65 11.58
CA GLN A 16 -6.39 1.26 10.19
C GLN A 16 -5.61 2.34 9.43
N ILE A 17 -5.98 3.61 9.58
CA ILE A 17 -5.30 4.75 8.95
C ILE A 17 -3.85 4.86 9.44
N GLU A 18 -3.62 4.87 10.75
CA GLU A 18 -2.27 5.01 11.32
C GLU A 18 -1.37 3.84 10.92
N TRP A 19 -1.91 2.62 10.97
CA TRP A 19 -1.17 1.43 10.58
C TRP A 19 -0.82 1.44 9.10
N LEU A 20 -1.76 1.78 8.21
CA LEU A 20 -1.50 1.93 6.78
C LEU A 20 -0.46 3.01 6.52
N ARG A 21 -0.55 4.16 7.19
CA ARG A 21 0.42 5.25 7.06
C ARG A 21 1.84 4.77 7.40
N ALA A 22 2.01 4.16 8.57
CA ALA A 22 3.30 3.64 9.02
C ALA A 22 3.83 2.57 8.07
N PHE A 23 2.99 1.62 7.65
CA PHE A 23 3.39 0.54 6.75
C PHE A 23 3.83 1.07 5.38
N PHE A 24 3.08 2.01 4.79
CA PHE A 24 3.43 2.62 3.51
C PHE A 24 4.64 3.54 3.60
N ASP A 25 4.87 4.20 4.73
CA ASP A 25 6.10 4.96 4.99
C ASP A 25 7.35 4.07 4.98
N CYS A 26 7.25 2.81 5.39
CA CYS A 26 8.36 1.85 5.33
C CYS A 26 8.47 1.18 3.95
N GLU A 27 7.37 0.59 3.46
CA GLU A 27 7.43 -0.41 2.39
C GLU A 27 7.06 0.12 1.00
N ALA A 28 6.28 1.20 0.95
CA ALA A 28 5.81 1.72 -0.33
C ALA A 28 6.88 2.56 -1.02
N TYR A 29 6.81 2.63 -2.35
CA TYR A 29 7.47 3.66 -3.12
C TYR A 29 6.45 4.46 -3.92
N VAL A 30 6.71 5.76 -4.06
CA VAL A 30 5.88 6.66 -4.86
C VAL A 30 6.60 6.90 -6.18
N ASP A 31 5.93 6.52 -7.26
CA ASP A 31 6.33 6.76 -8.65
C ASP A 31 5.43 7.83 -9.29
N LYS A 32 5.83 8.38 -10.45
CA LYS A 32 5.18 9.52 -11.12
C LYS A 32 3.67 9.37 -11.35
N ARG A 33 3.14 8.14 -11.38
CA ARG A 33 1.71 7.87 -11.59
C ARG A 33 1.15 6.79 -10.66
N ALA A 34 1.84 6.44 -9.58
CA ALA A 34 1.38 5.37 -8.71
C ALA A 34 2.00 5.41 -7.31
N ILE A 35 1.23 4.96 -6.32
CA ILE A 35 1.78 4.44 -5.07
C ILE A 35 1.87 2.93 -5.23
N VAL A 36 3.04 2.37 -4.97
CA VAL A 36 3.30 0.95 -5.20
C VAL A 36 3.89 0.30 -3.96
N LEU A 37 3.39 -0.90 -3.65
CA LEU A 37 3.90 -1.76 -2.61
C LEU A 37 4.32 -3.09 -3.22
N LYS A 38 5.47 -3.63 -2.79
CA LYS A 38 6.00 -4.91 -3.27
C LYS A 38 6.34 -5.79 -2.08
N THR A 39 5.86 -7.03 -2.07
CA THR A 39 6.26 -8.02 -1.05
C THR A 39 6.08 -9.43 -1.56
N VAL A 40 6.84 -10.36 -0.98
CA VAL A 40 6.65 -11.81 -1.20
C VAL A 40 5.43 -12.37 -0.48
N ASN A 41 4.80 -11.59 0.41
CA ASN A 41 3.63 -12.04 1.17
C ASN A 41 2.31 -11.56 0.54
N LEU A 42 1.69 -12.45 -0.24
CA LEU A 42 0.37 -12.23 -0.83
C LEU A 42 -0.75 -12.02 0.20
N HIS A 43 -0.70 -12.74 1.32
CA HIS A 43 -1.76 -12.70 2.32
C HIS A 43 -1.86 -11.30 2.94
N GLY A 44 -0.73 -10.77 3.43
CA GLY A 44 -0.67 -9.41 3.97
C GLY A 44 -1.06 -8.35 2.93
N LEU A 45 -0.65 -8.53 1.66
CA LEU A 45 -1.05 -7.63 0.57
C LEU A 45 -2.56 -7.63 0.32
N SER A 46 -3.20 -8.79 0.44
CA SER A 46 -4.65 -8.95 0.29
C SER A 46 -5.40 -8.27 1.43
N GLN A 47 -4.90 -8.39 2.67
CA GLN A 47 -5.46 -7.66 3.83
C GLN A 47 -5.34 -6.15 3.63
N ILE A 48 -4.18 -5.65 3.17
CA ILE A 48 -3.98 -4.23 2.85
C ILE A 48 -4.96 -3.76 1.78
N LYS A 49 -5.18 -4.55 0.72
CA LYS A 49 -6.16 -4.22 -0.32
C LYS A 49 -7.57 -4.06 0.24
N VAL A 50 -7.98 -4.92 1.17
CA VAL A 50 -9.29 -4.81 1.84
C VAL A 50 -9.35 -3.54 2.68
N LEU A 51 -8.31 -3.23 3.45
CA LEU A 51 -8.27 -2.00 4.25
C LEU A 51 -8.36 -0.74 3.38
N LEU A 52 -7.65 -0.70 2.25
CA LEU A 52 -7.72 0.40 1.30
C LEU A 52 -9.14 0.55 0.73
N ASN A 53 -9.79 -0.55 0.36
CA ASN A 53 -11.17 -0.54 -0.12
C ASN A 53 -12.14 0.02 0.95
N ASN A 54 -11.96 -0.32 2.23
CA ASN A 54 -12.77 0.22 3.34
C ASN A 54 -12.58 1.74 3.54
N LEU A 55 -11.48 2.29 3.02
CA LEU A 55 -11.20 3.72 2.97
C LEU A 55 -11.57 4.35 1.62
N GLU A 56 -12.31 3.61 0.78
CA GLU A 56 -12.74 4.00 -0.57
C GLU A 56 -11.57 4.28 -1.51
N ILE A 57 -10.44 3.59 -1.32
CA ILE A 57 -9.24 3.68 -2.15
C ILE A 57 -9.09 2.39 -2.93
N SER A 58 -9.32 2.45 -4.24
CA SER A 58 -9.15 1.30 -5.11
C SER A 58 -7.67 1.02 -5.37
N SER A 59 -7.33 -0.27 -5.44
CA SER A 59 -5.99 -0.74 -5.75
C SER A 59 -6.02 -1.99 -6.60
N ARG A 60 -4.94 -2.25 -7.34
CA ARG A 60 -4.77 -3.45 -8.17
C ARG A 60 -3.68 -4.33 -7.60
N LEU A 61 -3.86 -5.64 -7.66
CA LEU A 61 -2.90 -6.63 -7.22
C LEU A 61 -2.36 -7.37 -8.44
N TYR A 62 -1.05 -7.48 -8.54
CA TYR A 62 -0.35 -8.17 -9.61
C TYR A 62 0.64 -9.17 -9.01
N GLN A 63 0.88 -10.26 -9.72
CA GLN A 63 1.96 -11.18 -9.43
C GLN A 63 3.09 -10.98 -10.43
N TYR A 64 4.32 -10.87 -9.92
CA TYR A 64 5.53 -10.76 -10.70
C TYR A 64 6.40 -11.98 -10.46
N GLN A 65 6.61 -12.75 -11.53
CA GLN A 65 7.58 -13.84 -11.56
C GLN A 65 8.95 -13.25 -11.95
N PRO A 66 9.96 -13.30 -11.07
CA PRO A 66 11.31 -12.88 -11.45
C PRO A 66 11.88 -13.79 -12.53
N LYS A 67 12.74 -13.23 -13.40
CA LYS A 67 13.44 -14.00 -14.45
C LYS A 67 14.34 -15.11 -13.87
N ASN A 68 14.91 -14.86 -12.70
CA ASN A 68 15.67 -15.88 -11.96
C ASN A 68 14.70 -16.79 -11.19
N LYS A 69 14.69 -18.08 -11.53
CA LYS A 69 13.84 -19.10 -10.90
C LYS A 69 14.15 -19.32 -9.41
N ASN A 70 15.33 -18.92 -8.94
CA ASN A 70 15.69 -19.01 -7.52
C ASN A 70 15.08 -17.88 -6.67
N HIS A 71 14.50 -16.86 -7.30
CA HIS A 71 13.85 -15.77 -6.57
C HIS A 71 12.39 -16.10 -6.31
N LYS A 72 11.93 -15.75 -5.11
CA LYS A 72 10.52 -15.91 -4.74
C LYS A 72 9.63 -15.02 -5.60
N LEU A 73 8.40 -15.50 -5.80
CA LEU A 73 7.30 -14.71 -6.36
C LEU A 73 7.14 -13.40 -5.58
N ASN A 74 7.03 -12.30 -6.31
CA ASN A 74 6.71 -11.00 -5.73
C ASN A 74 5.27 -10.64 -6.08
N HIS A 75 4.58 -10.04 -5.13
CA HIS A 75 3.25 -9.51 -5.30
C HIS A 75 3.34 -7.98 -5.23
N ILE A 76 2.60 -7.31 -6.10
CA ILE A 76 2.65 -5.87 -6.29
C ILE A 76 1.24 -5.31 -6.10
N LEU A 77 1.09 -4.36 -5.18
CA LEU A 77 -0.12 -3.58 -5.00
C LEU A 77 0.09 -2.18 -5.59
N ILE A 78 -0.84 -1.73 -6.43
CA ILE A 78 -0.74 -0.44 -7.13
C ILE A 78 -2.00 0.39 -6.87
N ILE A 79 -1.83 1.59 -6.35
CA ILE A 79 -2.83 2.66 -6.32
C ILE A 79 -2.54 3.60 -7.50
N GLY A 80 -3.30 3.42 -8.58
CA GLY A 80 -2.96 3.97 -9.90
C GLY A 80 -3.91 5.02 -10.46
N ARG A 81 -5.16 5.13 -9.98
CA ARG A 81 -6.08 6.19 -10.44
C ARG A 81 -5.79 7.48 -9.71
N LYS A 82 -6.00 8.62 -10.37
CA LYS A 82 -5.74 9.94 -9.77
C LYS A 82 -6.61 10.18 -8.53
N GLU A 83 -7.91 9.91 -8.63
CA GLU A 83 -8.89 10.00 -7.54
C GLU A 83 -8.47 9.18 -6.30
N ASP A 84 -7.98 7.96 -6.49
CA ASP A 84 -7.54 7.08 -5.40
C ASP A 84 -6.28 7.63 -4.72
N ARG A 85 -5.35 8.22 -5.49
CA ARG A 85 -4.13 8.84 -4.95
C ARG A 85 -4.44 10.11 -4.16
N GLU A 86 -5.35 10.94 -4.65
CA GLU A 86 -5.83 12.13 -3.95
C GLU A 86 -6.53 11.76 -2.64
N ARG A 87 -7.37 10.71 -2.68
CA ARG A 87 -8.02 10.17 -1.48
C ARG A 87 -7.02 9.56 -0.52
N TYR A 88 -6.03 8.82 -1.01
CA TYR A 88 -4.93 8.32 -0.19
C TYR A 88 -4.22 9.49 0.51
N LYS A 89 -3.85 10.56 -0.22
CA LYS A 89 -3.22 11.76 0.33
C LYS A 89 -4.04 12.38 1.45
N LYS A 90 -5.36 12.49 1.25
CA LYS A 90 -6.29 13.13 2.20
C LYS A 90 -6.55 12.28 3.45
N VAL A 91 -6.71 10.97 3.28
CA VAL A 91 -7.17 10.07 4.36
C VAL A 91 -6.01 9.42 5.11
N ILE A 92 -5.02 8.91 4.36
CA ILE A 92 -3.88 8.18 4.92
C ILE A 92 -2.66 9.09 4.95
N GLY A 93 -2.20 9.57 3.80
CA GLY A 93 -1.00 10.40 3.68
C GLY A 93 0.30 9.63 3.94
N PHE A 94 1.40 10.37 4.03
CA PHE A 94 2.72 9.87 4.41
C PHE A 94 3.31 10.80 5.47
N ASN A 95 4.02 10.26 6.45
CA ASN A 95 4.88 11.07 7.32
C ASN A 95 6.23 11.35 6.66
N HIS A 96 6.67 10.49 5.72
CA HIS A 96 7.93 10.68 5.03
C HIS A 96 7.86 11.84 4.03
N THR A 97 8.56 12.93 4.32
CA THR A 97 8.54 14.20 3.56
C THR A 97 8.82 14.03 2.06
N THR A 98 9.80 13.20 1.67
CA THR A 98 10.09 12.92 0.26
C THR A 98 8.94 12.22 -0.47
N LYS A 99 8.23 11.30 0.19
CA LYS A 99 7.07 10.60 -0.41
C LYS A 99 5.89 11.55 -0.54
N LEU A 100 5.68 12.41 0.46
CA LEU A 100 4.66 13.46 0.43
C LEU A 100 4.88 14.40 -0.76
N LYS A 101 6.10 14.92 -0.95
CA LYS A 101 6.43 15.80 -2.09
C LYS A 101 6.18 15.14 -3.45
N LYS A 102 6.47 13.83 -3.58
CA LYS A 102 6.16 13.07 -4.80
C LYS A 102 4.66 12.92 -5.01
N LEU A 103 3.89 12.83 -3.93
CA LEU A 103 2.43 12.76 -3.94
C LEU A 103 1.76 14.13 -4.23
N ASP A 104 2.47 15.23 -4.02
CA ASP A 104 1.98 16.58 -4.36
C ASP A 104 2.03 16.90 -5.85
N ASN A 105 2.87 16.20 -6.62
CA ASN A 105 3.09 16.44 -8.04
C ASN A 105 2.19 15.59 -8.97
N PHE A 106 1.02 15.16 -8.49
CA PHE A 106 0.05 14.33 -9.24
C PHE A 106 -1.08 15.09 -9.93
#